data_AF-A0A7K3YGH7-F1
#
_entry.id   AF-A0A7K3YGH7-F1
#
_cell.length_a   1.000
_cell.length_b   1.000
_cell.length_c   1.000
_cell.angle_alpha   90.00
_cell.angle_beta   90.00
_cell.angle_gamma   90.00
#
_symmetry.space_group_name_H-M   'P 1'
#
loop_
_entity.id
_entity.type
_entity.pdbx_description
1 polymer ?
#
loop_
_entity_poly.entity_id
_entity_poly.type
_entity_poly.pdbx_seq_one_letter_code
_entity_poly.pdbx_strand_id
1 'polypeptide(L)' 'MNDDLKTAVLNRCREMEIPLVGVASTDRWENPPFLPWMPEEFYPQSIFPEARSVIVIGLPVHLPVL' A
#
# COMPACT_ATOMS: atom_id res chain seq x y z
N MET A 1 -9.75 -8.74 7.64
CA MET A 1 -9.57 -7.40 8.27
C MET A 1 -10.92 -7.01 8.85
N ASN A 2 -10.97 -6.40 10.03
CA ASN A 2 -12.24 -5.90 10.57
C ASN A 2 -12.73 -4.78 9.63
N ASP A 3 -13.94 -4.91 9.09
CA ASP A 3 -14.51 -3.95 8.13
C ASP A 3 -14.69 -2.55 8.74
N ASP A 4 -14.93 -2.49 10.05
CA ASP A 4 -14.99 -1.23 10.79
C ASP A 4 -13.63 -0.53 10.80
N LEU A 5 -12.56 -1.29 11.03
CA LEU A 5 -11.20 -0.75 11.02
C LEU A 5 -10.81 -0.27 9.62
N LYS A 6 -11.13 -1.06 8.58
CA LYS A 6 -10.90 -0.66 7.19
C LYS A 6 -11.62 0.66 6.88
N THR A 7 -12.88 0.77 7.28
CA THR A 7 -13.69 1.97 7.09
C THR A 7 -13.09 3.18 7.82
N ALA A 8 -12.65 3.00 9.07
CA ALA A 8 -12.01 4.04 9.85
C ALA A 8 -10.70 4.54 9.20
N VAL A 9 -9.88 3.63 8.69
CA VAL A 9 -8.65 3.99 7.95
C VAL A 9 -8.99 4.78 6.67
N LEU A 10 -9.97 4.32 5.89
CA LEU A 10 -10.38 5.01 4.65
C LEU A 10 -10.94 6.41 4.93
N ASN A 11 -11.75 6.56 5.98
CA ASN A 11 -12.26 7.85 6.43
C ASN A 11 -11.10 8.78 6.81
N ARG A 12 -10.13 8.28 7.58
CA ARG A 12 -8.98 9.06 8.01
C ARG A 12 -8.11 9.51 6.84
N CYS A 13 -7.86 8.63 5.87
CA CYS A 13 -7.13 9.00 4.65
C CYS A 13 -7.85 10.10 3.86
N ARG A 14 -9.19 10.06 3.78
CA ARG A 14 -9.98 11.10 3.11
C ARG A 14 -9.89 12.45 3.82
N GLU A 15 -9.95 12.47 5.15
CA GLU A 15 -9.77 13.69 5.95
C GLU A 15 -8.37 14.28 5.78
N MET A 16 -7.37 13.45 5.51
CA MET A 16 -6.00 13.86 5.21
C MET A 16 -5.79 14.23 3.73
N GLU A 17 -6.87 14.34 2.95
CA GLU A 17 -6.83 14.69 1.53
C GLU A 17 -6.00 13.72 0.67
N ILE A 18 -5.88 12.45 1.09
CA ILE A 18 -5.22 11.40 0.30
C ILE A 18 -6.18 10.94 -0.81
N PRO A 19 -5.87 11.17 -2.09
CA PRO A 19 -6.81 10.96 -3.19
C PRO A 19 -6.96 9.49 -3.61
N LEU A 20 -5.96 8.66 -3.34
CA LEU A 20 -6.01 7.23 -3.62
C LEU A 20 -5.53 6.44 -2.42
N VAL A 21 -6.34 5.48 -1.97
CA VAL A 21 -5.98 4.56 -0.89
C VAL A 21 -6.49 3.15 -1.19
N GLY A 22 -5.67 2.15 -0.89
CA GLY A 22 -6.02 0.74 -1.00
C GLY A 22 -5.41 -0.06 0.14
N VAL A 23 -5.95 -1.26 0.38
CA VAL A 23 -5.37 -2.23 1.30
C VAL A 23 -5.13 -3.53 0.56
N ALA A 24 -3.91 -4.05 0.67
CA ALA A 24 -3.50 -5.31 0.04
C ALA A 24 -2.84 -6.23 1.07
N SER A 25 -2.93 -7.53 0.84
CA SER A 25 -2.20 -8.53 1.60
C SER A 25 -0.73 -8.55 1.16
N THR A 26 0.16 -8.94 2.07
CA THR A 26 1.62 -8.94 1.86
C THR A 26 2.09 -10.02 0.88
N ASP A 27 1.35 -11.14 0.80
CA ASP A 27 1.53 -12.23 -0.18
C ASP A 27 1.56 -11.79 -1.65
N ARG A 28 0.95 -10.64 -1.99
CA ARG A 28 0.99 -10.10 -3.36
C ARG A 28 2.40 -9.73 -3.81
N TRP A 29 3.31 -9.46 -2.89
CA TRP A 29 4.71 -9.16 -3.23
C TRP A 29 5.48 -10.39 -3.70
N GLU A 30 5.05 -11.59 -3.28
CA GLU A 30 5.63 -12.87 -3.70
C GLU A 30 5.12 -13.31 -5.09
N ASN A 31 4.05 -12.68 -5.59
CA ASN A 31 3.42 -13.00 -6.88
C ASN A 31 3.33 -11.74 -7.76
N PRO A 32 4.47 -11.21 -8.24
CA PRO A 32 4.50 -9.92 -8.88
C PRO A 32 3.89 -9.92 -10.29
N PRO A 33 3.28 -8.81 -10.72
CA PRO A 33 2.70 -8.68 -12.06
C PRO A 33 3.74 -8.54 -13.18
N PHE A 34 5.01 -8.24 -12.87
CA PHE A 34 6.08 -8.07 -13.86
C PHE A 34 7.47 -8.34 -13.25
N LEU A 35 8.48 -8.45 -14.13
CA LEU A 35 9.89 -8.61 -13.78
C LEU A 35 10.77 -7.57 -14.52
N PRO A 36 11.87 -7.09 -13.90
CA PRO A 36 12.33 -7.44 -12.56
C PRO A 36 11.41 -6.86 -11.46
N TRP A 37 11.39 -7.54 -10.32
CA TRP A 37 10.63 -7.12 -9.14
C TRP A 37 11.55 -6.72 -7.99
N MET A 38 10.98 -6.15 -6.94
CA MET A 38 11.73 -5.79 -5.73
C MET A 38 12.39 -7.04 -5.12
N PRO A 39 13.63 -6.94 -4.59
CA PRO A 39 14.24 -7.99 -3.78
C PRO A 39 13.39 -8.34 -2.54
N GLU A 40 13.47 -9.62 -2.12
CA GLU A 40 12.67 -10.17 -1.01
C GLU A 40 12.93 -9.47 0.33
N GLU A 41 14.15 -8.99 0.57
CA GLU A 41 14.51 -8.22 1.78
C GLU A 41 13.69 -6.93 1.96
N PHE A 42 13.08 -6.43 0.88
CA PHE A 42 12.21 -5.24 0.90
C PHE A 42 10.72 -5.58 0.86
N TYR A 43 10.34 -6.85 0.96
CA TYR A 43 8.93 -7.21 1.10
C TYR A 43 8.41 -6.74 2.45
N PRO A 44 7.11 -6.39 2.56
CA PRO A 44 6.56 -5.89 3.81
C PRO A 44 6.80 -6.82 5.01
N GLN A 45 6.64 -8.13 4.81
CA GLN A 45 6.87 -9.16 5.82
C GLN A 45 8.34 -9.39 6.15
N SER A 46 9.27 -9.03 5.26
CA SER A 46 10.71 -9.08 5.54
C SER A 46 11.14 -7.89 6.40
N ILE A 47 10.51 -6.72 6.22
CA ILE A 47 10.77 -5.50 7.00
C ILE A 47 10.08 -5.56 8.37
N PHE A 48 8.84 -6.05 8.41
CA PHE A 48 8.04 -6.22 9.62
C PHE A 48 7.40 -7.61 9.63
N PRO A 49 8.01 -8.62 10.29
CA PRO A 49 7.60 -10.03 10.24
C PRO A 49 6.12 -10.31 10.49
N GLU A 50 5.47 -9.53 11.35
CA GLU A 50 4.06 -9.69 11.69
C GLU A 50 3.10 -9.02 10.69
N ALA A 51 3.61 -8.36 9.65
CA ALA A 51 2.80 -7.66 8.65
C ALA A 51 1.95 -8.65 7.84
N ARG A 52 0.63 -8.47 7.92
CA ARG A 52 -0.35 -9.23 7.12
C ARG A 52 -0.99 -8.42 6.00
N SER A 53 -0.90 -7.10 6.08
CA SER A 53 -1.48 -6.20 5.09
C SER A 53 -0.72 -4.89 5.04
N VAL A 54 -0.73 -4.24 3.88
CA VAL A 54 -0.21 -2.89 3.66
C VAL A 54 -1.33 -1.94 3.27
N ILE A 55 -1.25 -0.70 3.76
CA ILE A 55 -2.07 0.41 3.26
C ILE A 55 -1.24 1.12 2.21
N VAL A 56 -1.73 1.15 0.98
CA VAL A 56 -1.08 1.83 -0.15
C VAL A 56 -1.77 3.16 -0.36
N ILE A 57 -1.00 4.25 -0.39
CA ILE A 57 -1.50 5.60 -0.66
C ILE A 57 -0.87 6.14 -1.94
N GLY A 58 -1.67 6.82 -2.76
CA GLY A 58 -1.23 7.50 -3.96
C GLY A 58 -1.40 9.01 -3.80
N LEU A 59 -0.33 9.76 -4.05
CA LEU A 59 -0.33 11.22 -4.02
C LEU A 59 0.02 11.74 -5.43
N PRO A 60 -0.74 12.72 -5.96
CA PRO A 60 -0.46 13.27 -7.27
C PRO A 60 0.83 14.10 -7.21
N VAL A 61 1.71 13.86 -8.17
CA VAL A 61 2.89 14.69 -8.40
C VAL A 61 2.66 15.50 -9.67
N HIS A 62 2.94 16.81 -9.62
CA HIS A 62 2.90 17.64 -10.81
C HIS A 62 4.17 17.38 -11.60
N LEU A 63 4.03 16.84 -12.81
CA LEU A 63 5.17 16.67 -13.70
C LEU A 63 5.46 18.02 -14.38
N PRO A 64 6.74 18.44 -14.45
CA PRO A 64 7.10 19.61 -15.24
C PRO A 64 6.76 19.35 -16.71
N VAL A 65 6.10 20.31 -17.35
CA VAL A 65 5.95 20.33 -18.80
C VAL A 65 7.29 20.81 -19.36
N LEU A 66 7.95 19.97 -20.18
CA LEU A 66 9.18 20.34 -20.91
C LEU A 66 8.85 21.29 -22.06
#